data_AF-A0A8D8AXC1-F1
#
_entry.id   AF-A0A8D8AXC1-F1
#
_cell.length_a   1.000
_cell.length_b   1.000
_cell.length_c   1.000
_cell.angle_alpha   90.00
_cell.angle_beta   90.00
_cell.angle_gamma   90.00
#
_symmetry.space_group_name_H-M   'P 1'
#
loop_
_entity.id
_entity.type
_entity.pdbx_description
1 polymer ?
#
loop_
_entity_poly.entity_id
_entity_poly.type
_entity_poly.pdbx_seq_one_letter_code
_entity_poly.pdbx_strand_id
1 'polypeptide(L)'
;MRDQTNFFLFLAVYSIVTFLLFHLVYNTSKQVIDEEFHLRQGEHYCRGRFHIWDEKITTFPGLYLISGSFLSPFKACSVYFLRLTSAVASIANAYLIYIIRKAVIPRRSDAYLLLESISLATLPPLYFFSHLYYTDVLSVTMVLMMVYFSVREMHNWGALAGFLAILMRQTNVVWVGFVYGSQLVNMTMSVCLAERSAKQKPQPKFGFMDL
;
A
#
# COMPACT_ATOMS: atom_id res chain seq x y z
N MET A 1 2.29 -16.77 -19.66
CA MET A 1 2.87 -15.61 -20.38
C MET A 1 1.80 -14.63 -20.85
N ARG A 2 0.75 -15.10 -21.55
CA ARG A 2 -0.37 -14.27 -22.03
C ARG A 2 -1.08 -13.47 -20.93
N ASP A 3 -1.22 -14.05 -19.73
CA ASP A 3 -1.97 -13.41 -18.64
C ASP A 3 -1.20 -12.30 -17.92
N GLN A 4 0.14 -12.38 -17.91
CA GLN A 4 0.98 -11.27 -17.46
C GLN A 4 0.87 -10.09 -18.43
N THR A 5 0.77 -10.36 -19.74
CA THR A 5 0.56 -9.34 -20.77
C THR A 5 -0.75 -8.59 -20.56
N ASN A 6 -1.85 -9.29 -20.25
CA ASN A 6 -3.14 -8.66 -19.99
C ASN A 6 -3.10 -7.71 -18.78
N PHE A 7 -2.40 -8.10 -17.71
CA PHE A 7 -2.22 -7.25 -16.55
C PHE A 7 -1.39 -5.99 -16.86
N PHE A 8 -0.27 -6.13 -17.57
CA PHE A 8 0.53 -4.96 -17.96
C PHE A 8 -0.21 -4.04 -18.93
N LEU A 9 -1.02 -4.60 -19.84
CA LEU A 9 -1.91 -3.81 -20.70
C LEU A 9 -2.93 -3.03 -19.87
N PHE A 10 -3.59 -3.68 -18.90
CA PHE A 10 -4.48 -3.00 -17.97
C PHE A 10 -3.77 -1.88 -17.22
N LEU A 11 -2.59 -2.14 -16.64
CA LEU A 11 -1.86 -1.15 -15.87
C LEU A 11 -1.45 0.05 -16.74
N ALA A 12 -1.05 -0.19 -17.99
CA ALA A 12 -0.76 0.87 -18.95
C ALA A 12 -2.00 1.72 -19.27
N VAL A 13 -3.13 1.08 -19.58
CA VAL A 13 -4.41 1.77 -19.84
C VAL A 13 -4.87 2.56 -18.61
N TYR A 14 -4.84 1.95 -17.43
CA TYR A 14 -5.18 2.60 -16.16
C TYR A 14 -4.30 3.83 -15.91
N SER A 15 -2.99 3.72 -16.14
CA SER A 15 -2.04 4.82 -15.96
C SER A 15 -2.32 5.97 -16.94
N ILE A 16 -2.56 5.66 -18.22
CA ILE A 16 -2.89 6.66 -19.24
C ILE A 16 -4.19 7.37 -18.90
N VAL A 17 -5.25 6.62 -18.58
CA VAL A 17 -6.56 7.18 -18.22
C VAL A 17 -6.46 8.03 -16.94
N THR A 18 -5.77 7.53 -15.91
CA THR A 18 -5.53 8.27 -14.66
C THR A 18 -4.78 9.57 -14.94
N PHE A 19 -3.75 9.55 -15.80
CA PHE A 19 -2.98 10.75 -16.13
C PHE A 19 -3.80 11.78 -16.92
N LEU A 20 -4.60 11.34 -17.89
CA LEU A 20 -5.48 12.23 -18.67
C LEU A 20 -6.55 12.87 -17.77
N LEU A 21 -7.18 12.07 -16.91
CA LEU A 21 -8.17 12.58 -15.96
C LEU A 21 -7.54 13.49 -14.92
N PHE A 22 -6.35 13.16 -14.43
CA PHE A 22 -5.57 14.01 -13.54
C PHE A 22 -5.34 15.39 -14.14
N HIS A 23 -4.91 15.47 -15.40
CA HIS A 23 -4.73 16.74 -16.08
C HIS A 23 -6.04 17.52 -16.24
N LEU A 24 -7.13 16.84 -16.59
CA LEU A 24 -8.44 17.46 -16.70
C LEU A 24 -8.89 18.03 -15.35
N VAL A 25 -8.81 17.23 -14.28
CA VAL A 25 -9.17 17.63 -12.92
C VAL A 25 -8.30 18.79 -12.44
N TYR A 26 -6.99 18.76 -12.71
CA TYR A 26 -6.07 19.85 -12.36
C TYR A 26 -6.45 21.17 -13.06
N ASN A 27 -6.79 21.12 -14.34
CA ASN A 27 -7.15 22.31 -15.12
C ASN A 27 -8.53 22.87 -14.75
N THR A 28 -9.46 22.02 -14.31
CA THR A 28 -10.84 22.43 -14.02
C THR A 28 -11.06 22.75 -12.53
N SER A 29 -10.49 21.96 -11.62
CA SER A 29 -10.73 22.07 -10.18
C SER A 29 -9.59 22.77 -9.47
N LYS A 30 -9.91 23.95 -8.90
CA LYS A 30 -8.95 24.73 -8.12
C LYS A 30 -8.60 24.04 -6.80
N GLN A 31 -9.60 23.81 -5.93
CA GLN A 31 -9.45 23.17 -4.62
C GLN A 31 -10.75 22.45 -4.26
N VAL A 32 -10.65 21.33 -3.53
CA VAL A 32 -11.81 20.52 -3.12
C VAL A 32 -11.85 20.37 -1.60
N ILE A 33 -12.84 20.99 -0.95
CA ILE A 33 -13.14 20.82 0.49
C ILE A 33 -11.90 21.10 1.36
N ASP A 34 -11.35 20.09 2.03
CA ASP A 34 -10.25 20.19 2.99
C ASP A 34 -8.86 20.11 2.32
N GLU A 35 -8.82 20.01 0.98
CA GLU A 35 -7.58 19.90 0.22
C GLU A 35 -6.67 21.12 0.42
N GLU A 36 -7.26 22.30 0.67
CA GLU A 36 -6.49 23.52 0.93
C GLU A 36 -5.47 23.32 2.06
N PHE A 37 -5.91 22.73 3.19
CA PHE A 37 -5.05 22.49 4.35
C PHE A 37 -3.90 21.55 3.99
N HIS A 38 -4.20 20.48 3.26
CA HIS A 38 -3.19 19.52 2.79
C HIS A 38 -2.20 20.16 1.81
N LEU A 39 -2.66 20.98 0.86
CA LEU A 39 -1.81 21.64 -0.13
C LEU A 39 -0.84 22.63 0.53
N ARG A 40 -1.34 23.48 1.43
CA ARG A 40 -0.49 24.42 2.18
C ARG A 40 0.57 23.68 2.98
N GLN A 41 0.17 22.65 3.72
CA GLN A 41 1.08 21.85 4.53
C GLN A 41 2.13 21.11 3.70
N GLY A 42 1.71 20.53 2.57
CA GLY A 42 2.61 19.91 1.59
C GLY A 42 3.64 20.89 1.03
N GLU A 43 3.24 22.12 0.70
CA GLU A 43 4.15 23.17 0.23
C GLU A 43 5.16 23.58 1.31
N HIS A 44 4.73 23.70 2.58
CA HIS A 44 5.64 23.98 3.70
C HIS A 44 6.71 22.89 3.83
N TYR A 45 6.31 21.62 3.88
CA TYR A 45 7.23 20.50 4.05
C TYR A 45 8.13 20.29 2.83
N CYS A 46 7.60 20.46 1.61
CA CYS A 46 8.39 20.40 0.39
C CYS A 46 9.50 21.46 0.36
N ARG A 47 9.28 22.63 0.96
CA ARG A 47 10.29 23.69 1.14
C ARG A 47 11.15 23.54 2.40
N GLY A 48 11.11 22.40 3.07
CA GLY A 48 11.90 22.13 4.27
C GLY A 48 11.42 22.87 5.53
N ARG A 49 10.23 23.48 5.51
CA ARG A 49 9.65 24.18 6.67
C ARG A 49 8.85 23.23 7.54
N PHE A 50 9.53 22.25 8.13
CA PHE A 50 8.91 21.19 8.94
C PHE A 50 8.33 21.65 10.29
N HIS A 51 8.69 22.86 10.73
CA HIS A 51 8.21 23.44 12.00
C HIS A 51 6.82 24.09 11.88
N ILE A 52 6.30 24.27 10.66
CA ILE A 52 4.98 24.88 10.43
C ILE A 52 3.95 23.77 10.36
N TRP A 53 2.89 23.87 11.16
CA TRP A 53 1.79 22.92 11.16
C TRP A 53 0.44 23.63 11.15
N ASP A 54 -0.47 23.20 10.26
CA ASP A 54 -1.84 23.69 10.20
C ASP A 54 -2.73 22.94 11.20
N GLU A 55 -3.32 23.68 12.14
CA GLU A 55 -4.16 23.15 13.22
C GLU A 55 -5.44 22.46 12.73
N LYS A 56 -5.86 22.69 11.48
CA LYS A 56 -7.02 22.00 10.89
C LYS A 56 -6.72 20.57 10.45
N ILE A 57 -5.45 20.19 10.36
CA ILE A 57 -5.05 18.84 9.97
C ILE A 57 -5.15 17.90 11.18
N THR A 58 -6.02 16.91 11.06
CA THR A 58 -6.26 15.88 12.09
C THR A 58 -5.52 14.56 11.82
N THR A 59 -4.85 14.45 10.67
CA THR A 59 -4.01 13.30 10.29
C THR A 59 -2.55 13.53 10.67
N PHE A 60 -1.78 12.45 10.75
CA PHE A 60 -0.34 12.53 10.98
C PHE A 60 0.43 13.07 9.74
N PRO A 61 1.70 13.51 9.90
CA PRO A 61 2.44 14.23 8.85
C PRO A 61 2.96 13.36 7.69
N GLY A 62 2.62 12.07 7.63
CA GLY A 62 3.23 11.11 6.70
C GLY A 62 3.13 11.52 5.24
N LEU A 63 1.97 12.04 4.79
CA LEU A 63 1.79 12.50 3.41
C LEU A 63 2.81 13.57 3.04
N TYR A 64 3.01 14.55 3.92
CA TYR A 64 3.87 15.71 3.67
C TYR A 64 5.36 15.35 3.78
N LEU A 65 5.70 14.44 4.69
CA LEU A 65 7.07 13.92 4.80
C LEU A 65 7.46 13.14 3.54
N ILE A 66 6.59 12.23 3.08
CA ILE A 66 6.88 11.42 1.89
C ILE A 66 6.92 12.30 0.64
N SER A 67 5.86 13.05 0.34
CA SER A 67 5.84 13.93 -0.84
C SER A 67 6.99 14.93 -0.82
N GLY A 68 7.28 15.57 0.33
CA GLY A 68 8.40 16.51 0.47
C GLY A 68 9.75 15.85 0.20
N SER A 69 9.98 14.64 0.72
CA SER A 69 11.23 13.91 0.50
C SER A 69 11.47 13.58 -0.98
N PHE A 70 10.42 13.30 -1.74
CA PHE A 70 10.52 13.01 -3.17
C PHE A 70 10.56 14.29 -4.04
N LEU A 71 9.80 15.33 -3.70
CA LEU A 71 9.64 16.51 -4.55
C LEU A 71 10.68 17.61 -4.29
N SER A 72 11.13 17.77 -3.04
CA SER A 72 12.06 18.82 -2.63
C SER A 72 13.40 18.79 -3.40
N PRO A 73 14.06 17.63 -3.60
CA PRO A 73 15.32 17.56 -4.35
C PRO A 73 15.23 18.09 -5.78
N PHE A 74 14.05 18.00 -6.39
CA PHE A 74 13.78 18.46 -7.76
C PHE A 74 13.16 19.86 -7.82
N LYS A 75 13.02 20.54 -6.68
CA LYS A 75 12.33 21.85 -6.57
C LYS A 75 10.91 21.82 -7.14
N ALA A 76 10.26 20.66 -7.11
CA ALA A 76 8.94 20.41 -7.68
C ALA A 76 7.81 20.70 -6.67
N CYS A 77 7.90 21.82 -5.93
CA CYS A 77 6.96 22.17 -4.86
C CYS A 77 5.77 22.98 -5.38
N SER A 78 4.92 22.36 -6.20
CA SER A 78 3.69 22.96 -6.71
C SER A 78 2.47 22.06 -6.48
N VAL A 79 1.26 22.65 -6.53
CA VAL A 79 -0.01 21.91 -6.42
C VAL A 79 -0.06 20.75 -7.41
N TYR A 80 0.41 20.97 -8.64
CA TYR A 80 0.46 19.95 -9.67
C TYR A 80 1.25 18.71 -9.22
N PHE A 81 2.48 18.90 -8.76
CA PHE A 81 3.34 17.78 -8.34
C PHE A 81 2.89 17.14 -7.03
N LEU A 82 2.33 17.92 -6.10
CA LEU A 82 1.69 17.39 -4.90
C LEU A 82 0.55 16.45 -5.28
N ARG A 83 -0.42 16.89 -6.08
CA ARG A 83 -1.51 16.01 -6.56
C ARG A 83 -1.00 14.83 -7.39
N LEU A 84 0.06 15.01 -8.18
CA LEU A 84 0.67 13.93 -8.96
C LEU A 84 1.17 12.79 -8.05
N THR A 85 1.58 13.06 -6.81
CA THR A 85 1.96 11.99 -5.87
C THR A 85 0.81 11.02 -5.60
N SER A 86 -0.43 11.52 -5.47
CA SER A 86 -1.63 10.69 -5.33
C SER A 86 -1.92 9.86 -6.58
N ALA A 87 -1.74 10.45 -7.77
CA ALA A 87 -1.97 9.75 -9.03
C ALA A 87 -0.93 8.63 -9.27
N VAL A 88 0.33 8.88 -8.94
CA VAL A 88 1.38 7.85 -8.98
C VAL A 88 1.10 6.75 -7.95
N ALA A 89 0.64 7.12 -6.76
CA ALA A 89 0.28 6.18 -5.71
C ALA A 89 -0.92 5.29 -6.09
N SER A 90 -1.90 5.80 -6.83
CA SER A 90 -3.02 4.97 -7.30
C SER A 90 -2.57 3.91 -8.32
N ILE A 91 -1.62 4.24 -9.20
CA ILE A 91 -1.01 3.27 -10.12
C ILE A 91 -0.24 2.21 -9.32
N ALA A 92 0.51 2.63 -8.29
CA ALA A 92 1.17 1.70 -7.38
C ALA A 92 0.16 0.80 -6.64
N ASN A 93 -0.98 1.35 -6.19
CA ASN A 93 -2.04 0.57 -5.56
C ASN A 93 -2.62 -0.47 -6.52
N ALA A 94 -2.90 -0.13 -7.77
CA ALA A 94 -3.38 -1.08 -8.77
C ALA A 94 -2.39 -2.25 -8.97
N TYR A 95 -1.08 -1.95 -8.98
CA TYR A 95 -0.04 -2.96 -9.06
C TYR A 95 0.03 -3.84 -7.81
N LEU A 96 0.07 -3.21 -6.62
CA LEU A 96 0.15 -3.90 -5.33
C LEU A 96 -1.07 -4.82 -5.12
N ILE A 97 -2.28 -4.37 -5.44
CA ILE A 97 -3.50 -5.17 -5.36
C ILE A 97 -3.33 -6.45 -6.18
N TYR A 98 -2.94 -6.35 -7.46
CA TYR A 98 -2.81 -7.53 -8.32
C TYR A 98 -1.78 -8.54 -7.79
N ILE A 99 -0.58 -8.09 -7.41
CA ILE A 99 0.46 -9.01 -6.92
C ILE A 99 0.09 -9.65 -5.58
N ILE A 100 -0.60 -8.92 -4.70
CA ILE A 100 -1.08 -9.45 -3.41
C ILE A 100 -2.18 -10.49 -3.67
N ARG A 101 -3.16 -10.20 -4.53
CA ARG A 101 -4.23 -11.16 -4.86
C ARG A 101 -3.66 -12.44 -5.46
N LYS A 102 -2.67 -12.33 -6.34
CA LYS A 102 -1.97 -13.48 -6.92
C LYS A 102 -1.22 -14.30 -5.86
N ALA A 103 -0.61 -13.66 -4.88
CA ALA A 103 0.12 -14.34 -3.80
C ALA A 103 -0.84 -15.03 -2.80
N VAL A 104 -1.96 -14.38 -2.46
CA VAL A 104 -2.90 -14.87 -1.43
C VAL A 104 -3.87 -15.91 -1.99
N ILE A 105 -4.26 -15.82 -3.26
CA ILE A 105 -5.27 -16.72 -3.87
C ILE A 105 -4.73 -17.40 -5.13
N PRO A 106 -3.82 -18.38 -4.98
CA PRO A 106 -3.11 -18.99 -6.12
C PRO A 106 -3.98 -19.87 -7.02
N ARG A 107 -5.19 -20.25 -6.60
CA ARG A 107 -6.07 -21.20 -7.34
C ARG A 107 -7.14 -20.54 -8.20
N ARG A 108 -7.13 -19.21 -8.37
CA ARG A 108 -8.09 -18.49 -9.21
C ARG A 108 -7.53 -18.26 -10.61
N SER A 109 -8.41 -18.13 -11.60
CA SER A 109 -8.01 -17.79 -12.96
C SER A 109 -7.45 -16.36 -13.01
N ASP A 110 -6.47 -16.13 -13.89
CA ASP A 110 -5.87 -14.81 -14.04
C ASP A 110 -6.89 -13.74 -14.47
N ALA A 111 -7.90 -14.11 -15.27
CA ALA A 111 -8.99 -13.22 -15.66
C ALA A 111 -9.80 -12.75 -14.43
N TYR A 112 -10.06 -13.65 -13.47
CA TYR A 112 -10.74 -13.29 -12.23
C TYR A 112 -9.90 -12.33 -11.38
N LEU A 113 -8.60 -12.62 -11.22
CA LEU A 113 -7.67 -11.75 -10.49
C LEU A 113 -7.57 -10.36 -11.13
N LEU A 114 -7.56 -10.30 -12.47
CA LEU A 114 -7.52 -9.05 -13.22
C LEU A 114 -8.79 -8.23 -13.01
N LEU A 115 -9.97 -8.83 -13.18
CA LEU A 115 -11.26 -8.15 -12.99
C LEU A 115 -11.45 -7.62 -11.56
N GLU A 116 -11.01 -8.40 -10.57
CA GLU A 116 -11.05 -7.98 -9.18
C GLU A 116 -10.07 -6.82 -8.93
N SER A 117 -8.86 -6.89 -9.48
CA SER A 117 -7.88 -5.81 -9.35
C SER A 117 -8.36 -4.52 -10.00
N ILE A 118 -9.00 -4.62 -11.18
CA ILE A 118 -9.67 -3.49 -11.84
C ILE A 118 -10.73 -2.90 -10.92
N SER A 119 -11.65 -3.74 -10.41
CA SER A 119 -12.77 -3.30 -9.57
C SER A 119 -12.31 -2.59 -8.30
N LEU A 120 -11.25 -3.09 -7.65
CA LEU A 120 -10.67 -2.48 -6.46
C LEU A 120 -9.90 -1.17 -6.78
N ALA A 121 -9.14 -1.14 -7.88
CA ALA A 121 -8.37 0.03 -8.30
C ALA A 121 -9.26 1.19 -8.82
N THR A 122 -10.47 0.88 -9.30
CA THR A 122 -11.45 1.86 -9.78
C THR A 122 -12.59 2.09 -8.78
N LEU A 123 -12.43 1.68 -7.51
CA LEU A 123 -13.44 1.94 -6.48
C LEU A 123 -13.73 3.45 -6.43
N PRO A 124 -14.98 3.91 -6.61
CA PRO A 124 -15.25 5.32 -6.88
C PRO A 124 -14.67 6.30 -5.85
N PRO A 125 -14.74 6.06 -4.52
CA PRO A 125 -14.15 6.98 -3.55
C PRO A 125 -12.62 7.04 -3.66
N LEU A 126 -11.94 5.89 -3.79
CA LEU A 126 -10.48 5.86 -3.84
C LEU A 126 -9.96 6.48 -5.15
N TYR A 127 -10.64 6.20 -6.26
CA TYR A 127 -10.28 6.75 -7.57
C TYR A 127 -10.59 8.26 -7.66
N PHE A 128 -11.60 8.76 -6.96
CA PHE A 128 -11.80 10.20 -6.83
C PHE A 128 -10.58 10.87 -6.18
N PHE A 129 -10.12 10.34 -5.04
CA PHE A 129 -8.98 10.90 -4.30
C PHE A 129 -7.62 10.70 -5.00
N SER A 130 -7.50 9.85 -6.03
CA SER A 130 -6.24 9.72 -6.79
C SER A 130 -5.87 10.97 -7.59
N HIS A 131 -6.81 11.90 -7.77
CA HIS A 131 -6.60 13.13 -8.52
C HIS A 131 -6.44 14.36 -7.61
N LEU A 132 -6.54 14.18 -6.29
CA LEU A 132 -6.50 15.23 -5.27
C LEU A 132 -5.39 14.95 -4.26
N TYR A 133 -4.94 15.99 -3.57
CA TYR A 133 -3.86 15.86 -2.59
C TYR A 133 -4.41 15.58 -1.18
N TYR A 134 -4.78 14.32 -0.96
CA TYR A 134 -5.28 13.79 0.31
C TYR A 134 -4.43 12.61 0.81
N THR A 135 -4.56 12.30 2.10
CA THR A 135 -3.79 11.21 2.73
C THR A 135 -4.25 9.80 2.29
N ASP A 136 -5.49 9.67 1.81
CA ASP A 136 -6.17 8.40 1.56
C ASP A 136 -5.41 7.45 0.63
N VAL A 137 -4.95 7.94 -0.52
CA VAL A 137 -4.37 7.07 -1.56
C VAL A 137 -3.01 6.54 -1.14
N LEU A 138 -2.15 7.42 -0.64
CA LEU A 138 -0.81 7.07 -0.15
C LEU A 138 -0.89 6.21 1.13
N SER A 139 -1.90 6.47 1.98
CA SER A 139 -2.26 5.62 3.13
C SER A 139 -2.55 4.19 2.70
N VAL A 140 -3.41 4.00 1.69
CA VAL A 140 -3.69 2.67 1.14
C VAL A 140 -2.41 2.03 0.57
N THR A 141 -1.54 2.80 -0.08
CA THR A 141 -0.24 2.27 -0.58
C THR A 141 0.61 1.70 0.55
N MET A 142 0.75 2.42 1.67
CA MET A 142 1.53 1.93 2.82
C MET A 142 0.91 0.68 3.45
N VAL A 143 -0.42 0.63 3.57
CA VAL A 143 -1.14 -0.57 4.06
C VAL A 143 -0.93 -1.75 3.12
N LEU A 144 -1.06 -1.56 1.81
CA LEU A 144 -0.84 -2.61 0.81
C LEU A 144 0.62 -3.08 0.80
N MET A 145 1.59 -2.18 0.95
CA MET A 145 3.00 -2.56 1.09
C MET A 145 3.24 -3.40 2.35
N MET A 146 2.66 -3.01 3.49
CA MET A 146 2.72 -3.80 4.73
C MET A 146 2.17 -5.21 4.51
N VAL A 147 0.98 -5.32 3.91
CA VAL A 147 0.36 -6.62 3.59
C VAL A 147 1.25 -7.43 2.64
N TYR A 148 1.78 -6.81 1.58
CA TYR A 148 2.66 -7.46 0.63
C TYR A 148 3.92 -8.02 1.30
N PHE A 149 4.64 -7.21 2.08
CA PHE A 149 5.83 -7.67 2.78
C PHE A 149 5.53 -8.75 3.81
N SER A 150 4.38 -8.65 4.49
CA SER A 150 3.93 -9.68 5.42
C SER A 150 3.67 -11.02 4.72
N VAL A 151 3.01 -11.02 3.56
CA VAL A 151 2.77 -12.23 2.75
C VAL A 151 4.07 -12.83 2.21
N ARG A 152 5.12 -12.01 2.05
CA ARG A 152 6.45 -12.43 1.61
C ARG A 152 7.37 -12.83 2.76
N GLU A 153 6.88 -12.91 4.01
CA GLU A 153 7.67 -13.19 5.22
C GLU A 153 8.81 -12.17 5.45
N MET A 154 8.69 -10.97 4.86
CA MET A 154 9.65 -9.87 4.98
C MET A 154 9.26 -8.96 6.15
N HIS A 155 9.24 -9.50 7.37
CA HIS A 155 8.63 -8.82 8.54
C HIS A 155 9.24 -7.44 8.85
N ASN A 156 10.54 -7.24 8.67
CA ASN A 156 11.18 -5.93 8.91
C ASN A 156 10.64 -4.85 7.97
N TRP A 157 10.50 -5.17 6.68
CA TRP A 157 9.92 -4.26 5.69
C TRP A 157 8.41 -4.09 5.90
N GLY A 158 7.73 -5.14 6.34
CA GLY A 158 6.32 -5.07 6.76
C GLY A 158 6.13 -4.13 7.95
N ALA A 159 6.99 -4.19 8.96
CA ALA A 159 6.95 -3.32 10.13
C ALA A 159 7.23 -1.86 9.76
N LEU A 160 8.23 -1.61 8.89
CA LEU A 160 8.49 -0.27 8.36
C LEU A 160 7.28 0.28 7.60
N ALA A 161 6.69 -0.51 6.70
CA ALA A 161 5.50 -0.09 5.96
C ALA A 161 4.29 0.12 6.88
N GLY A 162 4.13 -0.69 7.94
CA GLY A 162 3.09 -0.51 8.95
C GLY A 162 3.28 0.77 9.78
N PHE A 163 4.52 1.09 10.16
CA PHE A 163 4.85 2.36 10.79
C PHE A 163 4.52 3.55 9.87
N LEU A 164 4.93 3.48 8.60
CA LEU A 164 4.61 4.50 7.60
C LEU A 164 3.10 4.62 7.35
N ALA A 165 2.36 3.50 7.40
CA ALA A 165 0.91 3.52 7.31
C ALA A 165 0.28 4.28 8.49
N ILE A 166 0.74 4.04 9.72
CA ILE A 166 0.29 4.82 10.88
C ILE A 166 0.65 6.30 10.69
N LEU A 167 1.88 6.62 10.26
CA LEU A 167 2.26 8.02 9.98
C LEU A 167 1.38 8.71 8.94
N MET A 168 0.72 7.99 8.04
CA MET A 168 -0.31 8.58 7.17
C MET A 168 -1.57 8.92 7.96
N ARG A 169 -2.09 7.97 8.73
CA ARG A 169 -3.34 8.13 9.50
C ARG A 169 -3.33 7.25 10.76
N GLN A 170 -3.73 7.82 11.88
CA GLN A 170 -3.90 7.14 13.16
C GLN A 170 -4.79 5.89 13.08
N THR A 171 -5.83 5.92 12.23
CA THR A 171 -6.78 4.82 12.06
C THR A 171 -6.16 3.57 11.44
N ASN A 172 -4.99 3.68 10.78
CA ASN A 172 -4.30 2.53 10.19
C ASN A 172 -3.73 1.56 11.23
N VAL A 173 -3.71 1.93 12.51
CA VAL A 173 -3.35 1.01 13.61
C VAL A 173 -4.19 -0.27 13.59
N VAL A 174 -5.46 -0.19 13.13
CA VAL A 174 -6.34 -1.35 13.00
C VAL A 174 -5.80 -2.36 11.99
N TRP A 175 -5.29 -1.88 10.85
CA TRP A 175 -4.71 -2.74 9.80
C TRP A 175 -3.38 -3.36 10.24
N VAL A 176 -2.56 -2.61 10.99
CA VAL A 176 -1.33 -3.14 11.59
C VAL A 176 -1.66 -4.27 12.55
N GLY A 177 -2.63 -4.08 13.43
CA GLY A 177 -3.11 -5.11 14.35
C GLY A 177 -3.65 -6.35 13.63
N PHE A 178 -4.41 -6.16 12.55
CA PHE A 178 -4.90 -7.26 11.71
C PHE A 178 -3.77 -8.08 11.09
N VAL A 179 -2.79 -7.41 10.45
CA VAL A 179 -1.66 -8.10 9.83
C VAL A 179 -0.81 -8.82 10.88
N TYR A 180 -0.47 -8.14 11.98
CA TYR A 180 0.27 -8.75 13.08
C TYR A 180 -0.44 -9.98 13.64
N GLY A 181 -1.75 -9.87 13.92
CA GLY A 181 -2.56 -10.98 14.41
C GLY A 181 -2.59 -12.17 13.43
N SER A 182 -2.75 -11.90 12.13
CA SER A 182 -2.74 -12.95 11.10
C SER A 182 -1.41 -13.71 11.05
N GLN A 183 -0.29 -13.01 11.20
CA GLN A 183 1.05 -13.61 11.21
C GLN A 183 1.30 -14.41 12.48
N LEU A 184 0.86 -13.91 13.63
CA LEU A 184 0.94 -14.62 14.90
C LEU A 184 0.17 -15.96 14.85
N VAL A 185 -1.03 -15.95 14.27
CA VAL A 185 -1.82 -17.17 14.07
C VAL A 185 -1.09 -18.13 13.13
N ASN A 186 -0.55 -17.66 12.01
CA ASN A 186 0.21 -18.51 11.08
C ASN A 186 1.44 -19.14 11.74
N MET A 187 2.20 -18.34 12.50
CA MET A 187 3.39 -18.81 13.21
C MET A 187 3.04 -19.84 14.30
N THR A 188 2.00 -19.58 15.10
CA THR A 188 1.58 -20.53 16.14
C THR A 188 1.06 -21.83 15.53
N MET A 189 0.30 -21.76 14.43
CA MET A 189 -0.15 -22.94 13.69
C MET A 189 1.02 -23.75 13.11
N SER A 190 2.03 -23.10 12.53
CA SER A 190 3.17 -23.80 11.94
C SER A 190 3.99 -24.54 13.01
N VAL A 191 4.21 -23.93 14.18
CA VAL A 191 4.85 -24.57 15.33
C VAL A 191 4.02 -25.75 15.84
N CYS A 192 2.71 -25.58 16.03
CA CYS A 192 1.83 -26.64 16.50
C CYS A 192 1.81 -27.86 15.57
N LEU A 193 1.81 -27.62 14.25
CA LEU A 193 1.85 -28.69 13.26
C LEU A 193 3.20 -29.40 13.24
N ALA A 194 4.31 -28.67 13.34
CA ALA A 194 5.65 -29.23 13.41
C ALA A 194 5.82 -30.15 14.64
N GLU A 195 5.33 -29.73 15.81
CA GLU A 195 5.35 -30.55 17.03
C GLU A 195 4.53 -31.84 16.89
N ARG A 196 3.34 -31.76 16.27
CA ARG A 196 2.51 -32.95 16.01
C ARG A 196 3.22 -33.94 15.08
N SER A 197 3.85 -33.46 14.02
CA SER A 197 4.62 -34.31 13.10
C SER A 197 5.85 -34.93 13.77
N ALA A 198 6.51 -34.22 14.69
CA ALA A 198 7.63 -34.77 15.46
C ALA A 198 7.19 -35.89 16.40
N LYS A 199 6.04 -35.74 17.08
CA LYS A 199 5.46 -36.77 17.96
C LYS A 199 4.97 -38.02 17.22
N GLN A 200 4.63 -37.91 15.93
CA GLN A 200 4.17 -39.03 15.10
C GLN A 200 5.31 -39.85 14.48
N LYS A 201 6.56 -39.37 14.49
CA LYS A 201 7.70 -40.18 14.00
C LYS A 201 7.98 -41.32 14.99
N PRO A 202 7.93 -42.59 14.57
CA PRO A 202 8.29 -43.70 15.45
C PRO A 202 9.73 -43.53 15.93
N GLN A 203 9.97 -43.70 17.23
CA GLN A 203 11.34 -43.75 17.74
C GLN A 203 12.07 -44.91 17.05
N PRO A 204 13.31 -44.71 16.56
CA PRO A 204 14.11 -45.83 16.10
C PRO A 204 14.26 -46.80 17.26
N LYS A 205 13.71 -48.01 17.11
CA LYS A 205 14.01 -49.11 18.02
C LYS A 205 15.48 -49.44 17.80
N PHE A 206 16.37 -48.88 18.60
CA PHE A 206 17.70 -49.44 18.74
C PHE A 206 17.52 -50.82 19.38
N GLY A 207 17.55 -51.85 18.53
CA GLY A 207 17.55 -53.23 18.96
C GLY A 207 18.91 -53.56 19.57
N PHE A 208 18.91 -54.40 20.59
CA PHE A 208 20.09 -54.91 21.30
C PHE A 208 21.09 -55.68 20.40
N MET A 209 20.91 -55.70 19.08
CA MET A 209 21.76 -56.40 18.10
C MET A 209 22.82 -55.51 17.44
N ASP A 210 22.91 -54.22 17.80
CA ASP A 210 23.93 -53.29 17.28
C ASP A 210 25.10 -53.06 18.26
N LEU A 211 25.35 -54.00 19.19
CA LEU A 211 26.52 -54.05 20.09
C LEU A 211 27.31 -55.34 19.89
#